data_AF-A0A0F9Z6N9-F1
#
_entry.id   AF-A0A0F9Z6N9-F1
#
_cell.length_a   1.000
_cell.length_b   1.000
_cell.length_c   1.000
_cell.angle_alpha   90.00
_cell.angle_beta   90.00
_cell.angle_gamma   90.00
#
_symmetry.space_group_name_H-M   'P 1'
#
loop_
_entity.id
_entity.type
_entity.pdbx_description
1 polymer ?
#
loop_
_entity_poly.entity_id
_entity_poly.type
_entity_poly.pdbx_seq_one_letter_code
_entity_poly.pdbx_strand_id
1 'polypeptide(L)'
;MKDQIKTANKFLLNRYNKIKPSIKEQAFRLTWVNFIRKKVIKIYPNSSINLFGSFFTGLYVHSSDIDISLKIDTTDQNLVLKNIKHELYKTGLFTFINHLSH
;
A
#
# COMPACT_ATOMS: atom_id res chain seq x y z
N MET A 1 24.41 -32.79 8.04
CA MET A 1 23.57 -31.80 8.78
C MET A 1 24.11 -30.36 8.69
N LYS A 2 25.36 -30.06 9.08
CA LYS A 2 25.92 -28.69 9.03
C LYS A 2 25.96 -28.07 7.62
N ASP A 3 26.31 -28.84 6.60
CA ASP A 3 26.37 -28.33 5.21
C ASP A 3 24.99 -28.05 4.60
N GLN A 4 23.98 -28.82 5.01
CA GLN A 4 22.58 -28.59 4.62
C GLN A 4 22.07 -27.26 5.21
N ILE A 5 22.36 -26.99 6.49
CA ILE A 5 22.01 -25.72 7.14
C ILE A 5 22.70 -24.54 6.46
N LYS A 6 24.00 -24.66 6.15
CA LYS A 6 24.75 -23.61 5.44
C LYS A 6 24.15 -23.31 4.06
N THR A 7 23.75 -24.36 3.35
CA THR A 7 23.11 -24.23 2.03
C THR A 7 21.75 -23.55 2.14
N ALA A 8 20.91 -23.95 3.11
CA ALA A 8 19.62 -23.33 3.37
C ALA A 8 19.77 -21.84 3.73
N ASN A 9 20.70 -21.49 4.60
CA ASN A 9 20.96 -20.10 4.99
C ASN A 9 21.38 -19.24 3.79
N LYS A 10 22.28 -19.75 2.94
CA LYS A 10 22.69 -19.05 1.72
C LYS A 10 21.50 -18.83 0.77
N PHE A 11 20.65 -19.85 0.62
CA PHE A 11 19.44 -19.74 -0.19
C PHE A 11 18.47 -18.67 0.34
N LEU A 12 18.18 -18.70 1.64
CA LEU A 12 17.28 -17.74 2.28
C LEU A 12 17.80 -16.30 2.18
N LEU A 13 19.09 -16.08 2.45
CA LEU A 13 19.71 -14.77 2.34
C LEU A 13 19.67 -14.24 0.89
N ASN A 14 19.94 -15.10 -0.09
CA ASN A 14 19.84 -14.74 -1.50
C ASN A 14 18.41 -14.40 -1.91
N ARG A 15 17.41 -15.14 -1.42
CA ARG A 15 15.99 -14.83 -1.66
C ARG A 15 15.60 -13.51 -1.03
N TYR A 16 15.94 -13.30 0.24
CA TYR A 16 15.72 -12.04 0.94
C TYR A 16 16.31 -10.86 0.17
N ASN A 17 17.58 -10.94 -0.24
CA ASN A 17 18.23 -9.85 -0.98
C ASN A 17 17.59 -9.55 -2.34
N LYS A 18 16.93 -10.53 -2.97
CA LYS A 18 16.22 -10.34 -4.25
C LYS A 18 14.85 -9.70 -4.08
N ILE A 19 14.16 -9.97 -2.98
CA ILE A 19 12.75 -9.55 -2.79
C ILE A 19 12.62 -8.32 -1.89
N LYS A 20 13.63 -8.03 -1.07
CA LYS A 20 13.59 -6.90 -0.14
C LYS A 20 13.44 -5.59 -0.92
N PRO A 21 12.57 -4.69 -0.47
CA PRO A 21 12.41 -3.39 -1.09
C PRO A 21 13.66 -2.54 -0.89
N SER A 22 13.96 -1.71 -1.88
CA SER A 22 14.97 -0.66 -1.79
C SER A 22 14.44 0.57 -1.06
N ILE A 23 15.35 1.38 -0.54
CA ILE A 23 15.02 2.69 0.08
C ILE A 23 14.28 3.60 -0.92
N LYS A 24 14.66 3.53 -2.21
CA LYS A 24 14.01 4.31 -3.28
C LYS A 24 12.56 3.87 -3.48
N GLU A 25 12.28 2.57 -3.53
CA GLU A 25 10.92 2.05 -3.63
C GLU A 25 10.08 2.43 -2.41
N GLN A 26 10.64 2.37 -1.20
CA GLN A 26 9.97 2.81 0.01
C GLN A 26 9.58 4.30 -0.06
N ALA A 27 10.51 5.16 -0.45
CA ALA A 27 10.25 6.59 -0.61
C ALA A 27 9.19 6.88 -1.71
N PHE A 28 9.23 6.13 -2.82
CA PHE A 28 8.24 6.24 -3.88
C PHE A 28 6.84 5.83 -3.42
N ARG A 29 6.73 4.72 -2.68
CA ARG A 29 5.46 4.26 -2.08
C ARG A 29 4.90 5.30 -1.10
N LEU A 30 5.74 5.90 -0.24
CA LEU A 30 5.31 6.98 0.66
C LEU A 30 4.82 8.23 -0.10
N THR A 31 5.41 8.52 -1.26
CA THR A 31 4.96 9.62 -2.12
C THR A 31 3.53 9.39 -2.60
N TRP A 32 3.19 8.17 -3.01
CA TRP A 32 1.82 7.81 -3.40
C TRP A 32 0.83 7.87 -2.24
N VAL A 33 1.22 7.38 -1.06
CA VAL A 33 0.38 7.48 0.15
C VAL A 33 0.08 8.96 0.47
N ASN A 34 1.10 9.81 0.40
CA ASN A 34 0.94 11.26 0.62
C ASN A 34 0.09 11.92 -0.47
N PHE A 35 0.19 11.48 -1.72
CA PHE A 35 -0.65 11.95 -2.81
C PHE A 35 -2.12 11.62 -2.54
N ILE A 36 -2.42 10.35 -2.23
CA ILE A 36 -3.78 9.90 -1.90
C ILE A 36 -4.30 10.69 -0.70
N ARG A 37 -3.47 10.89 0.33
CA ARG A 37 -3.80 11.72 1.50
C ARG A 37 -4.25 13.13 1.14
N LYS A 38 -3.50 13.82 0.29
CA LYS A 38 -3.89 15.16 -0.17
C LYS A 38 -5.22 15.15 -0.92
N LYS A 39 -5.49 14.12 -1.72
CA LYS A 39 -6.75 13.99 -2.47
C LYS A 39 -7.95 13.71 -1.56
N VAL A 40 -7.81 12.83 -0.59
CA VAL A 40 -8.90 12.51 0.36
C VAL A 40 -9.16 13.69 1.30
N ILE A 41 -8.13 14.35 1.84
CA ILE A 41 -8.31 15.51 2.72
C ILE A 41 -9.03 16.66 2.01
N LYS A 42 -8.82 16.84 0.69
CA LYS A 42 -9.52 17.86 -0.10
C LYS A 42 -11.05 17.68 -0.10
N ILE A 43 -11.53 16.44 -0.06
CA ILE A 43 -12.97 16.13 -0.04
C ILE A 43 -13.51 15.86 1.37
N TYR A 44 -12.66 15.40 2.28
CA TYR A 44 -12.99 15.12 3.67
C TYR A 44 -11.93 15.75 4.60
N PRO A 45 -12.04 17.04 4.94
CA PRO A 45 -11.00 17.79 5.67
C PRO A 45 -10.63 17.21 7.04
N ASN A 46 -11.60 16.61 7.74
CA ASN A 46 -11.40 16.00 9.06
C ASN A 46 -11.01 14.52 8.99
N SER A 47 -10.74 13.98 7.79
CA SER A 47 -10.35 12.57 7.65
C SER A 47 -8.93 12.32 8.12
N SER A 48 -8.68 11.08 8.56
CA SER A 48 -7.32 10.59 8.81
C SER A 48 -7.02 9.37 7.96
N ILE A 49 -5.75 9.23 7.58
CA ILE A 49 -5.26 8.13 6.75
C ILE A 49 -4.10 7.46 7.45
N ASN A 50 -4.27 6.17 7.74
CA ASN A 50 -3.26 5.35 8.40
C ASN A 50 -2.79 4.23 7.47
N LEU A 51 -1.50 3.95 7.53
CA LEU A 51 -0.94 2.75 6.92
C LEU A 51 -1.11 1.58 7.86
N PHE A 52 -1.41 0.41 7.30
CA PHE A 52 -1.39 -0.85 8.04
C PHE A 52 -0.79 -1.95 7.15
N GLY A 53 -0.80 -3.18 7.64
CA GLY A 53 -0.32 -4.32 6.86
C GLY A 53 1.19 -4.34 6.64
N SER A 54 1.61 -5.04 5.59
CA SER A 54 3.01 -5.40 5.35
C SER A 54 3.92 -4.18 5.14
N PHE A 55 3.41 -3.14 4.48
CA PHE A 55 4.17 -1.92 4.23
C PHE A 55 4.49 -1.17 5.53
N PHE A 56 3.52 -1.12 6.46
CA PHE A 56 3.70 -0.50 7.76
C PHE A 56 4.70 -1.26 8.65
N THR A 57 4.67 -2.60 8.63
CA THR A 57 5.56 -3.43 9.46
C THR A 57 6.96 -3.61 8.88
N GLY A 58 7.19 -3.21 7.62
CA GLY A 58 8.44 -3.45 6.91
C GLY A 58 8.60 -4.88 6.37
N LEU A 59 7.55 -5.71 6.44
CA LEU A 59 7.55 -7.11 5.99
C LEU A 59 6.96 -7.27 4.58
N TYR A 60 7.10 -6.25 3.72
CA TYR A 60 6.62 -6.24 2.34
C TYR A 60 7.74 -6.55 1.35
N VAL A 61 7.36 -6.98 0.14
CA VAL A 61 8.27 -7.18 -1.00
C VAL A 61 7.94 -6.20 -2.13
N HIS A 62 8.77 -6.14 -3.16
CA HIS A 62 8.60 -5.19 -4.28
C HIS A 62 7.21 -5.26 -4.94
N SER A 63 6.56 -6.43 -4.97
CA SER A 63 5.24 -6.65 -5.56
C SER A 63 4.07 -6.52 -4.58
N SER A 64 4.32 -6.29 -3.29
CA SER A 64 3.24 -6.15 -2.31
C SER A 64 2.43 -4.88 -2.57
N ASP A 65 1.14 -4.93 -2.27
CA ASP A 65 0.27 -3.75 -2.27
C ASP A 65 0.58 -2.82 -1.09
N ILE A 66 -0.09 -1.66 -1.06
CA ILE A 66 -0.05 -0.73 0.07
C ILE A 66 -1.44 -0.68 0.69
N ASP A 67 -1.55 -1.15 1.93
CA ASP A 67 -2.80 -1.14 2.67
C ASP A 67 -2.99 0.19 3.40
N ILE A 68 -4.13 0.85 3.13
CA ILE A 68 -4.48 2.17 3.67
C ILE A 68 -5.86 2.09 4.32
N SER A 69 -5.98 2.58 5.55
CA SER A 69 -7.26 2.76 6.24
C SER A 69 -7.63 4.24 6.31
N LEU A 70 -8.91 4.52 6.09
CA LEU A 70 -9.47 5.86 6.14
C LEU A 70 -10.43 5.95 7.31
N LYS A 71 -10.24 6.96 8.16
CA LYS A 71 -11.22 7.32 9.20
C LYS A 71 -11.89 8.61 8.76
N ILE A 72 -13.21 8.55 8.55
CA ILE A 72 -14.03 9.67 8.10
C ILE A 72 -15.30 9.67 8.94
N ASP A 73 -15.73 10.85 9.38
CA ASP A 73 -16.94 11.01 10.20
C ASP A 73 -18.20 10.94 9.33
N THR A 74 -18.51 9.72 8.86
CA THR A 74 -19.73 9.41 8.10
C THR A 74 -20.06 7.93 8.23
N THR A 75 -21.35 7.60 8.13
CA THR A 75 -21.85 6.22 8.16
C THR A 75 -21.98 5.61 6.76
N ASP A 76 -22.00 6.42 5.71
CA ASP A 76 -22.14 5.94 4.32
C ASP A 76 -20.77 5.67 3.67
N GLN A 77 -20.29 4.45 3.86
CA GLN A 77 -19.02 3.99 3.29
C GLN A 77 -19.05 3.92 1.75
N ASN A 78 -20.21 3.62 1.15
CA ASN A 78 -20.33 3.50 -0.31
C ASN A 78 -20.20 4.86 -1.00
N LEU A 79 -20.82 5.89 -0.43
CA LEU A 79 -20.67 7.26 -0.90
C LEU A 79 -19.22 7.74 -0.76
N VAL A 80 -18.55 7.44 0.35
CA VAL A 80 -17.13 7.74 0.56
C VAL A 80 -16.27 7.12 -0.54
N LEU A 81 -16.42 5.81 -0.77
CA LEU A 81 -15.63 5.10 -1.77
C LEU A 81 -15.91 5.63 -3.19
N LYS A 82 -17.17 5.94 -3.50
CA LYS A 82 -17.54 6.56 -4.79
C LYS A 82 -16.87 7.92 -4.98
N ASN A 83 -16.88 8.77 -3.97
CA ASN A 83 -16.29 10.11 -4.03
C ASN A 83 -14.76 10.06 -4.16
N ILE A 84 -14.11 9.19 -3.40
CA ILE A 84 -12.66 8.97 -3.48
C ILE A 84 -12.29 8.41 -4.86
N LYS A 85 -13.01 7.40 -5.34
CA LYS A 85 -12.83 6.84 -6.68
C LYS A 85 -12.89 7.93 -7.74
N HIS A 86 -13.92 8.77 -7.68
CA HIS A 86 -14.09 9.87 -8.62
C HIS A 86 -12.95 10.92 -8.55
N GLU A 87 -12.53 11.34 -7.34
CA GLU A 87 -11.44 12.33 -7.19
C GLU A 87 -10.08 11.79 -7.64
N LEU A 88 -9.79 10.52 -7.39
CA LEU A 88 -8.56 9.86 -7.85
C LEU A 88 -8.59 9.64 -9.36
N TYR A 89 -9.72 9.23 -9.95
CA TYR A 89 -9.86 9.00 -11.39
C TYR A 89 -9.57 10.27 -12.21
N LYS A 90 -10.02 11.43 -11.74
CA LYS A 90 -9.78 12.73 -12.39
C LYS A 90 -8.31 13.07 -12.60
N THR A 91 -7.40 12.44 -11.85
CA THR A 91 -5.97 12.71 -11.96
C THR A 91 -5.35 12.07 -13.21
N GLY A 92 -6.03 11.10 -13.83
CA GLY A 92 -5.46 10.30 -14.93
C GLY A 92 -4.38 9.31 -14.48
N LEU A 93 -4.09 9.23 -13.18
CA LEU A 93 -3.03 8.40 -12.60
C LEU A 93 -3.54 7.07 -12.00
N PHE A 94 -4.86 6.92 -11.88
CA PHE A 94 -5.49 5.77 -11.25
C PHE A 94 -6.45 5.08 -12.20
N THR A 95 -6.32 3.76 -12.31
CA THR A 95 -7.33 2.87 -12.86
C THR A 95 -7.97 2.09 -11.71
N PHE A 96 -9.24 1.71 -11.89
CA PHE A 96 -9.96 0.92 -10.88
C PHE A 96 -10.22 -0.46 -11.45
N ILE A 97 -9.62 -1.47 -10.82
CA ILE A 97 -9.89 -2.86 -11.12
C ILE A 97 -11.14 -3.24 -10.34
N ASN A 98 -12.23 -3.55 -11.03
CA ASN A 98 -13.39 -4.15 -10.40
C ASN A 98 -13.03 -5.62 -10.13
N HIS A 99 -12.51 -5.93 -8.95
CA HIS A 99 -12.49 -7.32 -8.51
C HIS A 99 -13.93 -7.75 -8.25
N LEU A 100 -14.40 -8.74 -9.00
CA LEU A 100 -15.59 -9.51 -8.66
C LEU A 100 -15.32 -10.12 -7.28
N SER A 101 -16.04 -9.67 -6.27
CA SER A 101 -16.11 -10.34 -4.98
C SER A 101 -16.68 -11.74 -5.22
N HIS A 102 -15.88 -12.78 -4.95
CA HIS A 102 -16.40 -14.13 -4.71
C HIS A 102 -17.01 -14.20 -3.32
#